data_AF-A0A1V5BL65-F1
#
_entry.id   AF-A0A1V5BL65-F1
#
_cell.length_a   1.000
_cell.length_b   1.000
_cell.length_c   1.000
_cell.angle_alpha   90.00
_cell.angle_beta   90.00
_cell.angle_gamma   90.00
#
_symmetry.space_group_name_H-M   'P 1'
#
loop_
_entity.id
_entity.type
_entity.pdbx_description
1 polymer ?
#
loop_
_entity_poly.entity_id
_entity_poly.type
_entity_poly.pdbx_seq_one_letter_code
_entity_poly.pdbx_strand_id
1 'polypeptide(L)'
;MTELLETQLTVEELEAIRLRDLEELEYEECAQKMSVSRPTFHRIIVSARKKIANALVNGSALRVTGGNFDLAKYELACRVCGHHWEDIICCRRTRCPVCKANDWCKVNT
;
A
#
# COMPACT_ATOMS: atom_id res chain seq x y z
N MET A 1 -15.82 -17.58 21.11
CA MET A 1 -14.91 -16.85 20.21
C MET A 1 -14.06 -15.95 21.08
N THR A 2 -12.74 -16.13 21.10
CA THR A 2 -11.84 -15.21 21.82
C THR A 2 -11.70 -13.94 20.99
N GLU A 3 -12.25 -12.84 21.50
CA GLU A 3 -12.07 -11.53 20.89
C GLU A 3 -10.64 -11.04 21.20
N LEU A 4 -9.85 -10.82 20.15
CA LEU A 4 -8.55 -10.16 20.29
C LEU A 4 -8.76 -8.66 20.29
N LEU A 5 -8.03 -7.96 21.14
CA LEU A 5 -7.93 -6.50 21.03
C LEU A 5 -7.39 -6.13 19.66
N GLU A 6 -7.90 -5.06 19.06
CA GLU A 6 -7.50 -4.58 17.73
C GLU A 6 -6.55 -3.38 17.85
N THR A 7 -5.41 -3.45 17.15
CA THR A 7 -4.54 -2.30 16.91
C THR A 7 -4.68 -1.85 15.45
N GLN A 8 -5.08 -0.59 15.26
CA GLN A 8 -5.30 -0.03 13.92
C GLN A 8 -4.05 0.63 13.35
N LEU A 9 -3.63 0.15 12.20
CA LEU A 9 -2.55 0.71 11.37
C LEU A 9 -3.18 1.45 10.19
N THR A 10 -2.73 2.67 9.90
CA THR A 10 -3.18 3.37 8.68
C THR A 10 -2.48 2.81 7.44
N VAL A 11 -3.02 3.10 6.25
CA VAL A 11 -2.35 2.70 5.00
C VAL A 11 -1.00 3.42 4.84
N GLU A 12 -0.90 4.69 5.26
CA GLU A 12 0.36 5.44 5.27
C GLU A 12 1.40 4.80 6.20
N GLU A 13 0.97 4.34 7.38
CA GLU A 13 1.85 3.64 8.34
C GLU A 13 2.33 2.30 7.77
N LEU A 14 1.44 1.54 7.11
CA LEU A 14 1.82 0.31 6.43
C LEU A 14 2.84 0.58 5.31
N GLU A 15 2.60 1.61 4.49
CA GLU A 15 3.46 1.97 3.38
C GLU A 15 4.84 2.42 3.88
N ALA A 16 4.89 3.20 4.96
CA ALA A 16 6.16 3.60 5.57
C ALA A 16 6.98 2.39 6.03
N ILE A 17 6.34 1.39 6.65
CA ILE A 17 6.99 0.12 7.04
C ILE A 17 7.48 -0.62 5.81
N ARG A 18 6.66 -0.69 4.74
CA ARG A 18 7.05 -1.34 3.48
C ARG A 18 8.32 -0.69 2.89
N LEU A 19 8.33 0.63 2.76
CA LEU A 19 9.46 1.34 2.14
C LEU A 19 10.73 1.28 3.00
N ARG A 20 10.61 1.50 4.32
CA ARG A 20 11.79 1.60 5.18
C ARG A 20 12.29 0.28 5.72
N ASP A 21 11.38 -0.58 6.20
CA ASP A 21 11.75 -1.81 6.91
C ASP A 21 11.76 -3.05 6.00
N LEU A 22 11.07 -3.03 4.85
CA LEU A 22 11.06 -4.16 3.90
C LEU A 22 11.87 -3.87 2.63
N GLU A 23 11.76 -2.68 2.04
CA GLU A 23 12.56 -2.27 0.87
C GLU A 23 13.89 -1.61 1.24
N GLU A 24 14.15 -1.38 2.52
CA GLU A 24 15.40 -0.82 3.07
C GLU A 24 15.83 0.53 2.46
N LEU A 25 14.87 1.33 1.96
CA LEU A 25 15.15 2.62 1.32
C LEU A 25 15.54 3.69 2.34
N GLU A 26 16.29 4.70 1.88
CA GLU A 26 16.69 5.81 2.74
C GLU A 26 15.51 6.72 3.12
N TYR A 27 15.62 7.40 4.28
CA TYR A 27 14.55 8.25 4.81
C TYR A 27 14.10 9.34 3.83
N GLU A 28 15.05 9.88 3.07
CA GLU A 28 14.79 10.88 2.04
C GLU A 28 13.94 10.29 0.90
N GLU A 29 14.33 9.13 0.39
CA GLU A 29 13.62 8.45 -0.70
C GLU A 29 12.21 8.01 -0.27
N CYS A 30 12.06 7.54 0.98
CA CYS A 30 10.76 7.18 1.52
C CYS A 30 9.83 8.40 1.60
N ALA A 31 10.34 9.52 2.11
CA ALA A 31 9.57 10.76 2.22
C ALA A 31 9.15 11.28 0.82
N GLN A 32 10.05 11.21 -0.16
CA GLN A 32 9.76 11.56 -1.54
C GLN A 32 8.71 10.65 -2.16
N LYS A 33 8.83 9.32 -2.03
CA LYS A 33 7.84 8.35 -2.54
C LYS A 33 6.46 8.55 -1.92
N MET A 34 6.40 8.92 -0.64
CA MET A 34 5.14 9.21 0.06
C MET A 34 4.65 10.65 -0.15
N SER A 35 5.37 11.49 -0.91
CA SER A 35 5.04 12.91 -1.13
C SER A 35 4.84 13.72 0.16
N VAL A 36 5.66 13.43 1.19
CA VAL A 36 5.63 14.12 2.49
C VAL A 36 7.00 14.68 2.87
N SER A 37 7.02 15.59 3.85
CA SER A 37 8.29 16.07 4.41
C SER A 37 9.00 14.96 5.22
N ARG A 38 10.34 15.00 5.31
CA ARG A 38 11.11 14.03 6.14
C ARG A 38 10.63 13.99 7.61
N PRO A 39 10.34 15.13 8.29
CA PRO A 39 9.80 15.08 9.64
C PRO A 39 8.44 14.39 9.72
N THR A 40 7.58 14.58 8.71
CA THR A 40 6.28 13.89 8.61
C THR A 40 6.49 12.39 8.44
N PHE A 41 7.34 11.97 7.51
CA PHE A 41 7.68 10.56 7.31
C PHE A 41 8.22 9.91 8.59
N HIS A 42 9.16 10.58 9.27
CA HIS A 42 9.71 10.10 10.54
C HIS A 42 8.62 9.89 11.61
N ARG A 43 7.64 10.81 11.72
CA ARG A 43 6.50 10.64 12.63
C ARG A 43 5.64 9.43 12.27
N ILE A 44 5.38 9.22 10.98
CA ILE A 44 4.59 8.08 10.48
C ILE A 44 5.28 6.76 10.82
N ILE A 45 6.56 6.59 10.46
CA ILE A 45 7.28 5.33 10.68
C ILE A 45 7.44 5.00 12.18
N VAL A 46 7.70 6.00 13.03
CA VAL A 46 7.79 5.81 14.48
C VAL A 46 6.43 5.39 15.06
N SER A 47 5.34 6.02 14.62
CA SER A 47 3.97 5.64 15.01
C SER A 47 3.65 4.20 14.59
N ALA A 48 3.95 3.85 13.33
CA ALA A 48 3.73 2.52 12.77
C ALA A 48 4.45 1.44 13.57
N ARG A 49 5.75 1.61 13.81
CA ARG A 49 6.57 0.66 14.58
C ARG A 49 6.06 0.49 16.01
N LYS A 50 5.63 1.58 16.67
CA LYS A 50 5.05 1.52 18.02
C LYS A 50 3.76 0.69 18.04
N LYS A 51 2.87 0.87 17.06
CA LYS A 51 1.62 0.12 16.95
C LYS A 51 1.88 -1.36 16.67
N ILE A 52 2.80 -1.66 15.76
CA ILE A 52 3.20 -3.04 15.45
C ILE A 52 3.81 -3.71 16.69
N ALA A 53 4.74 -3.05 17.38
CA ALA A 53 5.33 -3.56 18.61
C ALA A 53 4.27 -3.81 19.68
N ASN A 54 3.33 -2.87 19.89
CA ASN A 54 2.22 -3.04 20.82
C ASN A 54 1.36 -4.26 20.47
N ALA A 55 1.05 -4.45 19.19
CA ALA A 55 0.22 -5.56 18.76
C ALA A 55 0.93 -6.91 18.95
N LEU A 56 2.21 -6.99 18.60
CA LEU A 56 3.02 -8.21 18.77
C LEU A 56 3.20 -8.59 20.25
N VAL A 57 3.50 -7.61 21.11
CA VAL A 57 3.73 -7.86 22.54
C VAL A 57 2.44 -8.26 23.26
N ASN A 58 1.31 -7.64 22.94
CA ASN A 58 0.03 -7.90 23.61
C ASN A 58 -0.86 -8.94 22.91
N GLY A 59 -0.40 -9.53 21.81
CA GLY A 59 -1.19 -10.47 21.01
C GLY A 59 -2.45 -9.85 20.38
N SER A 60 -2.41 -8.54 20.07
CA SER A 60 -3.53 -7.85 19.42
C SER A 60 -3.57 -8.14 17.92
N ALA A 61 -4.78 -8.19 17.36
CA ALA A 61 -4.97 -8.25 15.91
C ALA A 61 -4.54 -6.92 15.28
N LEU A 62 -3.72 -6.98 14.23
CA LEU A 62 -3.39 -5.80 13.41
C LEU A 62 -4.43 -5.64 12.30
N ARG A 63 -5.09 -4.48 12.27
CA ARG A 63 -6.05 -4.14 11.22
C ARG A 63 -5.57 -2.91 10.47
N VAL A 64 -5.40 -3.04 9.16
CA VAL A 64 -5.01 -1.92 8.29
C VAL A 64 -6.25 -1.23 7.75
N THR A 65 -6.51 0.00 8.19
CA THR A 65 -7.64 0.81 7.71
C THR A 65 -7.41 2.31 7.88
N GLY A 66 -8.12 3.10 7.07
CA GLY A 66 -8.10 4.56 7.16
C GLY A 66 -6.78 5.17 6.75
N GLY A 67 -6.53 6.40 7.20
CA GLY A 67 -5.44 7.25 6.73
C GLY A 67 -5.83 8.09 5.52
N ASN A 68 -4.92 8.95 5.09
CA ASN A 68 -5.07 9.79 3.90
C ASN A 68 -4.07 9.33 2.84
N PHE A 69 -4.55 8.62 1.83
CA PHE A 69 -3.70 8.05 0.79
C PHE A 69 -4.41 8.05 -0.55
N ASP A 70 -3.63 8.19 -1.61
CA ASP A 70 -4.06 8.02 -2.98
C ASP A 70 -3.55 6.68 -3.52
N LEU A 71 -4.41 5.96 -4.23
CA LEU A 71 -4.00 4.74 -4.91
C LEU A 71 -3.40 5.11 -6.27
N ALA A 72 -2.18 4.63 -6.51
CA ALA A 72 -1.52 4.81 -7.78
C ALA A 72 -2.36 4.20 -8.91
N LYS A 73 -2.66 5.03 -9.91
CA LYS A 73 -3.24 4.57 -11.16
C LYS A 73 -2.13 4.11 -12.10
N TYR A 74 -2.40 3.07 -12.86
CA TYR A 74 -1.47 2.53 -13.82
C TYR A 74 -2.10 2.52 -15.20
N GLU A 75 -1.27 2.78 -16.20
CA GLU A 75 -1.62 2.54 -17.59
C GLU A 75 -1.48 1.05 -17.90
N LEU A 76 -2.60 0.44 -18.29
CA LEU A 76 -2.76 -0.98 -18.50
C LEU A 76 -3.07 -1.26 -19.96
N ALA A 77 -2.51 -2.36 -20.48
CA ALA A 77 -2.83 -2.90 -21.79
C ALA A 77 -3.33 -4.33 -21.68
N CYS A 78 -4.44 -4.65 -22.36
CA CYS A 78 -4.97 -6.02 -22.41
C CYS A 78 -4.20 -6.82 -23.46
N ARG A 79 -3.70 -8.01 -23.07
CA ARG A 79 -2.98 -8.90 -23.99
C ARG A 79 -3.88 -9.63 -24.98
N VAL A 80 -5.19 -9.68 -24.71
CA VAL A 80 -6.18 -10.36 -25.57
C VAL A 80 -6.71 -9.46 -26.68
N CYS A 81 -7.10 -8.22 -26.35
CA CYS A 81 -7.72 -7.31 -27.32
C CYS A 81 -6.90 -6.05 -27.62
N GLY A 82 -5.77 -5.83 -26.95
CA GLY A 82 -4.93 -4.64 -27.15
C GLY A 82 -5.53 -3.34 -26.61
N HIS A 83 -6.64 -3.37 -25.87
CA HIS A 83 -7.23 -2.17 -25.29
C HIS A 83 -6.35 -1.59 -24.18
N HIS A 84 -6.21 -0.26 -24.15
CA HIS A 84 -5.44 0.47 -23.15
C HIS A 84 -6.38 1.27 -22.24
N TRP A 85 -6.14 1.25 -20.93
CA TRP A 85 -6.93 2.02 -19.96
C TRP A 85 -6.11 2.36 -18.72
N GLU A 86 -6.57 3.39 -17.98
CA GLU A 86 -6.00 3.78 -16.69
C GLU A 86 -6.89 3.24 -15.56
N ASP A 87 -6.31 2.48 -14.63
CA ASP A 87 -7.03 1.98 -13.46
C ASP A 87 -6.11 1.75 -12.26
N ILE A 88 -6.73 1.67 -11.08
CA ILE A 88 -6.07 1.18 -9.87
C ILE A 88 -5.95 -0.33 -9.99
N ILE A 89 -4.74 -0.84 -9.86
CA ILE A 89 -4.52 -2.28 -9.90
C ILE A 89 -5.03 -2.91 -8.60
N CYS A 90 -6.06 -3.74 -8.74
CA CYS A 90 -6.33 -4.80 -7.79
C CYS A 90 -6.01 -6.11 -8.51
N CYS A 91 -4.83 -6.70 -8.24
CA CYS A 91 -4.33 -7.90 -8.93
C CYS A 91 -5.34 -9.06 -8.99
N ARG A 92 -6.34 -9.10 -8.10
CA ARG A 92 -7.39 -10.15 -8.08
C ARG A 92 -8.67 -9.80 -8.85
N ARG A 93 -8.84 -8.56 -9.31
CA ARG A 93 -10.13 -8.05 -9.81
C ARG A 93 -10.05 -7.17 -11.05
N THR A 94 -8.88 -6.61 -11.38
CA THR A 94 -8.69 -5.81 -12.58
C THR A 94 -8.94 -6.65 -13.83
N ARG A 95 -9.87 -6.17 -14.66
CA ARG A 95 -10.32 -6.81 -15.91
C ARG A 95 -10.34 -5.79 -17.02
N CYS A 96 -10.05 -6.24 -18.24
CA CYS A 96 -10.22 -5.38 -19.40
C CYS A 96 -11.68 -4.90 -19.50
N PRO A 97 -11.95 -3.59 -19.61
CA PRO A 97 -13.32 -3.07 -19.70
C PRO A 97 -14.03 -3.49 -21.00
N VAL A 98 -13.27 -3.86 -22.04
CA VAL A 98 -13.80 -4.26 -23.35
C VAL A 98 -14.07 -5.77 -23.41
N CYS A 99 -13.03 -6.60 -23.28
CA CYS A 99 -13.16 -8.05 -23.47
C CYS A 99 -13.38 -8.84 -22.17
N LYS A 100 -13.33 -8.17 -21.00
CA LYS A 100 -13.46 -8.77 -19.66
C LYS A 100 -12.40 -9.81 -19.31
N ALA A 101 -11.36 -9.98 -20.12
CA ALA A 101 -10.23 -10.84 -19.81
C ALA A 101 -9.46 -10.32 -18.60
N ASN A 102 -8.87 -11.25 -17.84
CA ASN A 102 -7.98 -10.97 -16.72
C ASN A 102 -6.50 -10.89 -17.15
N ASP A 103 -6.20 -10.99 -18.45
CA ASP A 103 -4.84 -10.99 -18.98
C ASP A 103 -4.46 -9.60 -19.50
N TRP A 104 -3.63 -8.90 -18.73
CA TRP A 104 -3.20 -7.53 -18.95
C TRP A 104 -1.78 -7.29 -18.41
N CYS A 105 -1.13 -6.23 -18.89
CA CYS A 105 0.19 -5.80 -18.44
C CYS A 105 0.25 -4.29 -18.20
N LYS A 106 1.19 -3.85 -17.36
CA LYS A 106 1.55 -2.44 -17.19
C LYS A 106 2.32 -1.98 -18.44
N VAL A 107 2.02 -0.79 -18.95
CA VAL A 107 2.66 -0.26 -20.17
C VAL A 107 4.04 0.33 -19.89
N ASN A 108 4.26 0.89 -18.69
CA ASN A 108 5.51 1.54 -18.30
C ASN A 108 6.20 0.76 -17.14
N THR A 109 6.92 -0.31 -17.47
CA THR A 109 7.87 -0.98 -16.55
C THR A 109 9.26 -0.93 -17.16
#